data_AF-A0A326GUV0-F1
#
_entry.id   AF-A0A326GUV0-F1
#
_cell.length_a   1.000
_cell.length_b   1.000
_cell.length_c   1.000
_cell.angle_alpha   90.00
_cell.angle_beta   90.00
_cell.angle_gamma   90.00
#
_symmetry.space_group_name_H-M   'P 1'
#
loop_
_entity.id
_entity.type
_entity.pdbx_description
1 polymer ?
#
loop_
_entity_poly.entity_id
_entity_poly.type
_entity_poly.pdbx_seq_one_letter_code
_entity_poly.pdbx_strand_id
1 'polypeptide(L)'
;MRGEVPFEALGGRWTLFIGTAAQCALEQEHDKGFFAILQDAMPSVGLGDVEDKAKMAKAARDLRIGTLRSFALHGLAKYHCGLTVDQVDEIIDDLGFKRFGEIIGTAIAAAADRVTEEGEKAPGKPRTRTRRPTGKH
;
A
#
# COMPACT_ATOMS: atom_id res chain seq x y z
N MET A 1 12.22 3.93 11.71
CA MET A 1 11.57 2.66 11.32
C MET A 1 11.08 2.80 9.88
N ARG A 2 11.24 1.80 9.02
CA ARG A 2 11.01 1.93 7.56
C ARG A 2 9.50 1.88 7.26
N GLY A 3 8.98 2.88 6.55
CA GLY A 3 7.59 2.93 6.07
C GLY A 3 6.54 3.54 6.99
N GLU A 4 6.93 4.12 8.12
CA GLU A 4 6.07 5.00 8.91
C GLU A 4 6.09 6.41 8.32
N VAL A 5 4.91 6.99 8.11
CA VAL A 5 4.76 8.34 7.57
C VAL A 5 4.08 9.22 8.64
N PRO A 6 4.86 9.97 9.44
CA PRO A 6 4.29 10.93 10.38
C PRO A 6 3.78 12.18 9.65
N PHE A 7 2.66 12.73 10.10
CA PHE A 7 2.07 13.96 9.58
C PHE A 7 1.26 14.70 10.65
N GLU A 8 0.87 15.94 10.37
CA GLU A 8 0.03 16.75 11.25
C GLU A 8 -1.29 17.03 10.55
N ALA A 9 -2.40 16.90 11.29
CA ALA A 9 -3.76 17.16 10.85
C ALA A 9 -4.67 17.37 12.08
N LEU A 10 -5.70 18.21 11.96
CA LEU A 10 -6.65 18.51 13.04
C LEU A 10 -5.95 19.02 14.33
N GLY A 11 -4.81 19.70 14.19
CA GLY A 11 -3.98 20.14 15.32
C GLY A 11 -3.26 19.02 16.09
N GLY A 12 -3.34 17.77 15.61
CA GLY A 12 -2.71 16.58 16.19
C GLY A 12 -1.59 16.00 15.32
N ARG A 13 -0.81 15.09 15.91
CA ARG A 13 0.24 14.32 15.21
C ARG A 13 -0.27 12.92 14.93
N TRP A 14 -0.21 12.53 13.68
CA TRP A 14 -0.64 11.23 13.17
C TRP A 14 0.53 10.48 12.56
N THR A 15 0.39 9.16 12.48
CA THR A 15 1.40 8.28 11.89
C THR A 15 0.70 7.20 11.09
N LEU A 16 0.86 7.26 9.77
CA LEU A 16 0.35 6.24 8.86
C LEU A 16 1.39 5.13 8.67
N PHE A 17 0.97 3.88 8.79
CA PHE A 17 1.82 2.72 8.52
C PHE A 17 1.03 1.55 7.93
N ILE A 18 1.30 1.23 6.66
CA ILE A 18 0.69 0.08 5.99
C ILE A 18 1.52 -1.17 6.30
N GLY A 19 1.26 -1.80 7.44
CA GLY A 19 1.85 -3.10 7.81
C GLY A 19 1.08 -4.29 7.25
N THR A 20 1.60 -5.51 7.44
CA THR A 20 0.92 -6.76 7.02
C THR A 20 -0.50 -6.88 7.58
N ALA A 21 -0.73 -6.46 8.82
CA ALA A 21 -2.08 -6.45 9.41
C ALA A 21 -3.05 -5.53 8.64
N ALA A 22 -2.60 -4.33 8.25
CA ALA A 22 -3.40 -3.41 7.44
C ALA A 22 -3.64 -3.97 6.03
N GLN A 23 -2.64 -4.65 5.45
CA GLN A 23 -2.79 -5.34 4.17
C GLN A 23 -3.86 -6.45 4.26
N CYS A 24 -3.81 -7.31 5.28
CA CYS A 24 -4.81 -8.36 5.47
C CYS A 24 -6.23 -7.80 5.66
N ALA A 25 -6.38 -6.69 6.39
CA ALA A 25 -7.67 -6.03 6.58
C ALA A 25 -8.23 -5.50 5.25
N LEU A 26 -7.38 -4.86 4.44
CA LEU A 26 -7.73 -4.41 3.09
C LEU A 26 -8.13 -5.59 2.18
N GLU A 27 -7.40 -6.71 2.25
CA GLU A 27 -7.73 -7.91 1.46
C GLU A 27 -9.09 -8.48 1.83
N GLN A 28 -9.43 -8.52 3.11
CA GLN A 28 -10.72 -8.98 3.59
C GLN A 28 -11.86 -8.03 3.19
N GLU A 29 -11.63 -6.72 3.27
CA GLU A 29 -12.63 -5.70 2.90
C GLU A 29 -12.95 -5.70 1.41
N HIS A 30 -11.94 -5.93 0.57
CA HIS A 30 -12.06 -5.83 -0.89
C HIS A 30 -12.16 -7.18 -1.61
N ASP A 31 -12.02 -8.30 -0.91
CA ASP A 31 -12.00 -9.68 -1.44
C ASP A 31 -10.98 -9.86 -2.59
N LYS A 32 -9.81 -9.22 -2.43
CA LYS A 32 -8.74 -9.16 -3.44
C LYS A 32 -7.39 -9.11 -2.76
N GLY A 33 -6.34 -9.61 -3.43
CA GLY A 33 -4.97 -9.44 -2.94
C GLY A 33 -4.54 -7.97 -2.92
N PHE A 34 -3.66 -7.61 -1.98
CA PHE A 34 -3.23 -6.22 -1.75
C PHE A 34 -2.80 -5.46 -3.03
N PHE A 35 -2.00 -6.07 -3.89
CA PHE A 35 -1.54 -5.45 -5.12
C PHE A 35 -2.64 -5.26 -6.17
N ALA A 36 -3.64 -6.13 -6.20
CA ALA A 36 -4.79 -5.97 -7.08
C ALA A 36 -5.67 -4.79 -6.62
N ILE A 37 -5.81 -4.59 -5.30
CA ILE A 37 -6.50 -3.42 -4.74
C ILE A 37 -5.76 -2.13 -5.10
N LEU A 38 -4.43 -2.12 -5.00
CA LEU A 38 -3.61 -0.97 -5.41
C LEU A 38 -3.75 -0.65 -6.90
N GLN A 39 -3.73 -1.67 -7.76
CA GLN A 39 -3.94 -1.50 -9.18
C GLN A 39 -5.34 -0.96 -9.50
N ASP A 40 -6.37 -1.42 -8.80
CA ASP A 40 -7.74 -0.90 -8.93
C ASP A 40 -7.88 0.55 -8.41
N ALA A 41 -7.11 0.90 -7.38
CA ALA A 41 -7.10 2.24 -6.81
C ALA A 41 -6.35 3.24 -7.71
N MET A 42 -5.29 2.80 -8.38
CA MET A 42 -4.41 3.62 -9.22
C MET A 42 -4.09 2.93 -10.56
N PRO A 43 -5.09 2.69 -11.43
CA PRO A 43 -4.91 1.88 -12.65
C PRO A 43 -4.01 2.54 -13.70
N SER A 44 -3.84 3.86 -13.61
CA SER A 44 -3.08 4.67 -14.56
C SER A 44 -1.66 5.04 -14.07
N VAL A 45 -1.28 4.67 -12.85
CA VAL A 45 0.05 4.97 -12.27
C VAL A 45 0.88 3.69 -12.19
N GLY A 46 1.82 3.51 -13.11
CA GLY A 46 2.92 2.58 -12.87
C GLY A 46 3.79 3.11 -11.73
N LEU A 47 4.36 2.22 -10.90
CA LEU A 47 5.18 2.55 -9.71
C LEU A 47 6.41 3.46 -9.97
N GLY A 48 6.61 3.99 -11.18
CA GLY A 48 7.77 4.80 -11.58
C GLY A 48 7.48 5.99 -12.50
N ASP A 49 6.24 6.44 -12.68
CA ASP A 49 5.90 7.43 -13.73
C ASP A 49 5.12 8.63 -13.15
N VAL A 50 5.84 9.57 -12.51
CA VAL A 50 5.27 10.76 -11.84
C VAL A 50 5.57 12.08 -12.58
N GLU A 51 6.30 12.06 -13.70
CA GLU A 51 6.81 13.29 -14.33
C GLU A 51 5.88 13.92 -15.39
N ASP A 52 4.83 13.22 -15.85
CA ASP A 52 3.96 13.71 -16.93
C ASP A 52 2.62 14.26 -16.41
N LYS A 53 2.37 15.56 -16.62
CA LYS A 53 1.14 16.25 -16.19
C LYS A 53 -0.14 15.67 -16.82
N ALA A 54 -0.07 15.13 -18.04
CA ALA A 54 -1.22 14.51 -18.69
C ALA A 54 -1.52 13.13 -18.10
N LYS A 55 -0.47 12.35 -17.78
CA LYS A 55 -0.63 11.09 -17.03
C LYS A 55 -1.14 11.34 -15.62
N MET A 56 -0.67 12.39 -14.94
CA MET A 56 -1.17 12.80 -13.62
C MET A 56 -2.65 13.20 -13.66
N ALA A 57 -3.10 13.94 -14.68
CA ALA A 57 -4.51 14.30 -14.83
C ALA A 57 -5.41 13.08 -15.11
N LYS A 58 -4.90 12.09 -15.86
CA LYS A 58 -5.60 10.82 -16.09
C LYS A 58 -5.63 9.95 -14.83
N ALA A 59 -4.49 9.82 -14.15
CA ALA A 59 -4.37 9.13 -12.87
C ALA A 59 -5.31 9.72 -11.82
N ALA A 60 -5.42 11.04 -11.75
CA ALA A 60 -6.35 11.71 -10.84
C ALA A 60 -7.83 11.41 -11.14
N ARG A 61 -8.20 11.18 -12.42
CA ARG A 61 -9.58 10.80 -12.81
C ARG A 61 -9.92 9.36 -12.47
N ASP A 62 -8.95 8.46 -12.60
CA ASP A 62 -9.15 7.04 -12.34
C ASP A 62 -8.92 6.66 -10.87
N LEU A 63 -8.43 7.61 -10.06
CA LEU A 63 -8.12 7.42 -8.66
C LEU A 63 -9.40 7.14 -7.85
N ARG A 64 -9.47 5.96 -7.21
CA ARG A 64 -10.57 5.65 -6.31
C ARG A 64 -10.29 6.16 -4.91
N ILE A 65 -10.73 7.39 -4.62
CA ILE A 65 -10.55 8.05 -3.32
C ILE A 65 -11.11 7.21 -2.17
N GLY A 66 -12.27 6.56 -2.36
CA GLY A 66 -12.84 5.67 -1.35
C GLY A 66 -11.93 4.49 -0.98
N THR A 67 -11.18 3.97 -1.94
CA THR A 67 -10.17 2.94 -1.66
C THR A 67 -9.01 3.54 -0.85
N LEU A 68 -8.49 4.71 -1.24
CA LEU A 68 -7.43 5.39 -0.46
C LEU A 68 -7.86 5.72 0.98
N ARG A 69 -9.13 6.04 1.21
CA ARG A 69 -9.67 6.19 2.55
C ARG A 69 -9.54 4.89 3.36
N SER A 70 -9.86 3.75 2.76
CA SER A 70 -9.69 2.45 3.42
C SER A 70 -8.22 2.19 3.78
N PHE A 71 -7.28 2.53 2.89
CA PHE A 71 -5.85 2.49 3.20
C PHE A 71 -5.48 3.36 4.41
N ALA A 72 -6.04 4.57 4.50
CA ALA A 72 -5.80 5.46 5.63
C ALA A 72 -6.34 4.89 6.94
N LEU A 73 -7.59 4.40 6.95
CA LEU A 73 -8.24 3.80 8.11
C LEU A 73 -7.40 2.65 8.69
N HIS A 74 -7.07 1.66 7.85
CA HIS A 74 -6.32 0.49 8.28
C HIS A 74 -4.85 0.81 8.59
N GLY A 75 -4.26 1.75 7.86
CA GLY A 75 -2.89 2.18 8.07
C GLY A 75 -2.67 3.01 9.34
N LEU A 76 -3.69 3.72 9.82
CA LEU A 76 -3.63 4.50 11.07
C LEU A 76 -3.89 3.63 12.29
N ALA A 77 -4.69 2.56 12.15
CA ALA A 77 -5.17 1.74 13.26
C ALA A 77 -4.06 1.16 14.17
N LYS A 78 -2.84 0.96 13.65
CA LYS A 78 -1.69 0.47 14.44
C LYS A 78 -1.29 1.44 15.57
N TYR A 79 -1.29 2.75 15.28
CA TYR A 79 -0.83 3.79 16.21
C TYR A 79 -1.99 4.56 16.83
N HIS A 80 -3.17 4.49 16.22
CA HIS A 80 -4.35 5.26 16.60
C HIS A 80 -5.53 4.31 16.79
N CYS A 81 -5.54 3.62 17.94
CA CYS A 81 -6.60 2.66 18.27
C CYS A 81 -7.95 3.35 18.44
N GLY A 82 -9.02 2.72 17.96
CA GLY A 82 -10.39 3.25 18.09
C GLY A 82 -10.73 4.37 17.09
N LEU A 83 -9.87 4.61 16.10
CA LEU A 83 -10.15 5.55 15.02
C LEU A 83 -11.40 5.12 14.24
N THR A 84 -12.34 6.04 14.04
CA THR A 84 -13.53 5.81 13.23
C THR A 84 -13.33 6.24 11.78
N VAL A 85 -14.21 5.79 10.88
CA VAL A 85 -14.23 6.25 9.49
C VAL A 85 -14.46 7.77 9.42
N ASP A 86 -15.36 8.30 10.25
CA ASP A 86 -15.66 9.74 10.26
C ASP A 86 -14.43 10.57 10.67
N GLN A 87 -13.64 10.10 11.62
CA GLN A 87 -12.38 10.78 12.00
C GLN A 87 -11.35 10.73 10.87
N VAL A 88 -11.29 9.63 10.11
CA VAL A 88 -10.45 9.55 8.91
C VAL A 88 -10.93 10.55 7.86
N ASP A 89 -12.23 10.67 7.64
CA ASP A 89 -12.81 11.64 6.71
C ASP A 89 -12.44 13.09 7.10
N GLU A 90 -12.55 13.44 8.39
CA GLU A 90 -12.12 14.75 8.91
C GLU A 90 -10.61 15.01 8.69
N ILE A 91 -9.75 13.99 8.91
CA ILE A 91 -8.31 14.10 8.65
C ILE A 91 -8.05 14.32 7.15
N ILE A 92 -8.75 13.61 6.28
CA ILE A 92 -8.60 13.73 4.82
C ILE A 92 -9.00 15.13 4.36
N ASP A 93 -10.10 15.66 4.88
CA ASP A 93 -10.59 17.00 4.54
C ASP A 93 -9.65 18.11 5.02
N ASP A 94 -9.10 18.00 6.24
CA ASP A 94 -8.12 18.95 6.79
C ASP A 94 -6.80 18.97 5.98
N LEU A 95 -6.30 17.80 5.60
CA LEU A 95 -5.11 17.68 4.75
C LEU A 95 -5.35 18.17 3.33
N GLY A 96 -6.55 17.95 2.81
CA GLY A 96 -6.89 18.11 1.42
C GLY A 96 -6.27 17.05 0.50
N PHE A 97 -6.86 16.92 -0.69
CA PHE A 97 -6.57 15.85 -1.66
C PHE A 97 -5.08 15.65 -1.98
N LYS A 98 -4.36 16.73 -2.27
CA LYS A 98 -2.95 16.66 -2.69
C LYS A 98 -2.08 16.07 -1.58
N ARG A 99 -2.19 16.62 -0.36
CA ARG A 99 -1.34 16.22 0.76
C ARG A 99 -1.68 14.81 1.22
N PHE A 100 -2.96 14.47 1.26
CA PHE A 100 -3.41 13.12 1.54
C PHE A 100 -2.83 12.09 0.55
N GLY A 101 -2.87 12.40 -0.76
CA GLY A 101 -2.29 11.55 -1.80
C GLY A 101 -0.78 11.33 -1.64
N GLU A 102 -0.02 12.39 -1.29
CA GLU A 102 1.42 12.29 -1.02
C GLU A 102 1.74 11.35 0.15
N ILE A 103 1.00 11.48 1.26
CA ILE A 103 1.19 10.67 2.47
C ILE A 103 0.88 9.19 2.19
N ILE A 104 -0.27 8.92 1.56
CA ILE A 104 -0.71 7.57 1.22
C ILE A 104 0.25 6.93 0.21
N GLY A 105 0.63 7.66 -0.85
CA GLY A 105 1.59 7.17 -1.84
C GLY A 105 2.94 6.79 -1.23
N THR A 106 3.46 7.61 -0.30
CA THR A 106 4.70 7.33 0.42
C THR A 106 4.59 6.04 1.26
N ALA A 107 3.48 5.87 1.97
CA ALA A 107 3.26 4.68 2.79
C ALA A 107 3.09 3.40 1.95
N ILE A 108 2.41 3.50 0.80
CA ILE A 108 2.24 2.40 -0.16
C ILE A 108 3.58 2.00 -0.76
N ALA A 109 4.38 2.96 -1.24
CA ALA A 109 5.70 2.69 -1.80
C ALA A 109 6.59 1.95 -0.78
N ALA A 110 6.60 2.43 0.47
CA ALA A 110 7.35 1.77 1.52
C ALA A 110 6.78 0.39 1.93
N ALA A 111 5.51 0.10 1.67
CA ALA A 111 4.94 -1.24 1.84
C ALA A 111 5.31 -2.17 0.69
N ALA A 112 5.31 -1.67 -0.55
CA ALA A 112 5.72 -2.43 -1.73
C ALA A 112 7.22 -2.79 -1.70
N ASP A 113 8.09 -1.86 -1.30
CA ASP A 113 9.54 -2.10 -1.17
C ASP A 113 9.88 -3.20 -0.17
N ARG A 114 9.05 -3.41 0.86
CA ARG A 114 9.23 -4.52 1.80
C ARG A 114 8.96 -5.87 1.16
N VAL A 115 8.02 -5.94 0.22
CA VAL A 115 7.69 -7.18 -0.49
C VAL A 115 8.83 -7.58 -1.44
N THR A 116 9.48 -6.61 -2.09
CA THR A 116 10.63 -6.89 -2.97
C THR A 116 11.86 -7.33 -2.18
N GLU A 117 12.13 -6.72 -1.02
CA GLU A 117 13.23 -7.13 -0.12
C GLU A 117 12.98 -8.48 0.58
N GLU A 118 11.75 -8.80 0.99
CA GLU A 118 11.41 -10.10 1.58
C GLU A 118 11.43 -11.23 0.54
N GLY A 119 11.12 -10.93 -0.73
CA GLY A 119 11.28 -11.87 -1.85
C GLY A 119 12.73 -12.25 -2.14
N GLU A 120 13.68 -11.34 -1.88
CA GLU A 120 15.12 -11.58 -2.05
C GLU A 120 15.73 -12.38 -0.88
N LYS A 121 15.06 -12.40 0.28
CA LYS A 121 15.46 -13.17 1.48
C LYS A 121 14.63 -14.43 1.72
N ALA A 122 13.78 -14.86 0.78
CA ALA A 122 13.10 -16.14 0.90
C ALA A 122 14.13 -17.29 0.90
N PRO A 123 14.16 -18.17 1.94
CA PRO A 123 15.09 -19.29 1.98
C PRO A 123 14.83 -20.20 0.78
N GLY A 124 15.91 -20.44 0.01
CA GLY A 124 15.87 -20.98 -1.34
C GLY A 124 14.91 -22.16 -1.54
N LYS A 125 14.18 -22.12 -2.65
CA LYS A 125 13.50 -23.29 -3.22
C LYS A 125 14.45 -24.51 -3.14
N PRO A 126 13.99 -25.70 -2.71
CA PRO A 126 14.80 -26.89 -2.75
C PRO A 126 15.29 -27.11 -4.19
N ARG A 127 16.62 -27.16 -4.39
CA ARG A 127 17.21 -27.54 -5.68
C ARG A 127 16.64 -28.90 -6.06
N THR A 128 15.83 -28.94 -7.11
CA THR A 128 15.34 -30.17 -7.71
C THR A 128 16.57 -31.01 -8.08
N ARG A 129 16.79 -32.10 -7.35
CA ARG A 129 17.88 -33.04 -7.60
C ARG A 129 17.54 -33.78 -8.88
N THR A 130 18.18 -33.42 -9.99
CA THR A 130 18.07 -34.15 -11.26
C THR A 130 18.48 -35.60 -11.00
N ARG A 131 17.50 -36.52 -10.94
CA ARG A 131 17.77 -37.95 -10.89
C ARG A 131 18.36 -38.36 -12.25
N ARG A 132 19.64 -38.72 -12.25
CA ARG A 132 20.29 -39.42 -13.38
C ARG A 132 19.51 -40.70 -13.69
N PRO A 133 19.23 -41.04 -14.96
CA PRO A 133 18.70 -42.35 -15.31
C PRO A 133 19.80 -43.39 -15.15
N THR A 134 19.63 -44.34 -14.23
CA THR A 134 20.39 -45.59 -14.21
C THR A 134 19.77 -46.53 -15.25
N GLY A 135 20.30 -46.52 -16.46
CA GLY A 135 20.05 -47.56 -17.46
C GLY A 135 21.07 -48.68 -17.29
N LYS A 136 20.63 -49.81 -16.74
CA LYS A 136 21.19 -51.14 -17.00
C LYS A 136 20.43 -51.70 -18.20
N HIS A 137 21.13 -52.16 -19.24
CA HIS A 137 20.91 -53.43 -19.94
C HIS A 137 22.04 -53.66 -20.93
#